data_AF-T0ZGH5-F1
#
_entry.id   AF-T0ZGH5-F1
#
_cell.length_a   1.000
_cell.length_b   1.000
_cell.length_c   1.000
_cell.angle_alpha   90.00
_cell.angle_beta   90.00
_cell.angle_gamma   90.00
#
_symmetry.space_group_name_H-M   'P 1'
#
loop_
_entity.id
_entity.type
_entity.pdbx_description
1 polymer ?
#
loop_
_entity_poly.entity_id
_entity_poly.type
_entity_poly.pdbx_seq_one_letter_code
_entity_poly.pdbx_strand_id
1 'polypeptide(L)'
;MVYEVIDNSIDESVAGFCKNILIRIRKDNSIEIEDDGRGIPVEKHPKYNRPALEIVLTELHSGAKFDKKVYKVTGGLHGVGVHVVNALSSLLIAVVKRPDGFHYEKFEQGVPKGGLKHVNPEDCGKTGDEHVDAITPGLETTHGLII
;
A
#
# COMPACT_ATOMS: atom_id res chain seq x y z
N MET A 1 4.49 -9.10 -11.72
CA MET A 1 4.76 -8.24 -10.55
C MET A 1 3.63 -7.24 -10.35
N VAL A 2 3.41 -6.31 -11.28
CA VAL A 2 2.35 -5.28 -11.21
C VAL A 2 0.95 -5.84 -10.94
N TYR A 3 0.60 -6.96 -11.58
CA TYR A 3 -0.71 -7.60 -11.44
C TYR A 3 -1.10 -7.91 -9.99
N GLU A 4 -0.16 -8.32 -9.13
CA GLU A 4 -0.46 -8.66 -7.73
C GLU A 4 -0.91 -7.45 -6.91
N VAL A 5 -0.37 -6.27 -7.23
CA VAL A 5 -0.78 -5.02 -6.57
C VAL A 5 -2.15 -4.58 -7.09
N ILE A 6 -2.36 -4.66 -8.41
CA ILE A 6 -3.66 -4.38 -9.04
C ILE A 6 -4.74 -5.32 -8.48
N ASP A 7 -4.45 -6.61 -8.31
CA ASP A 7 -5.39 -7.60 -7.78
C ASP A 7 -5.81 -7.28 -6.34
N ASN A 8 -4.92 -6.69 -5.52
CA ASN A 8 -5.30 -6.20 -4.19
C ASN A 8 -6.30 -5.04 -4.27
N SER A 9 -6.10 -4.10 -5.20
CA SER A 9 -7.03 -3.01 -5.43
C SER A 9 -8.38 -3.51 -5.99
N ILE A 10 -8.36 -4.54 -6.86
CA ILE A 10 -9.56 -5.21 -7.34
C ILE A 10 -10.30 -5.91 -6.20
N ASP A 11 -9.59 -6.55 -5.26
CA ASP A 11 -10.21 -7.20 -4.10
C ASP A 11 -10.96 -6.18 -3.22
N GLU A 12 -10.44 -4.95 -3.05
CA GLU A 12 -11.17 -3.86 -2.40
C GLU A 12 -12.44 -3.47 -3.17
N SER A 13 -12.39 -3.52 -4.51
CA SER A 13 -13.54 -3.19 -5.35
C SER A 13 -14.62 -4.27 -5.28
N VAL A 14 -14.22 -5.55 -5.33
CA VAL A 14 -15.12 -6.71 -5.17
C VAL A 14 -15.76 -6.71 -3.78
N ALA A 15 -15.05 -6.24 -2.75
CA ALA A 15 -15.57 -6.07 -1.41
C ALA A 15 -16.49 -4.83 -1.26
N GLY A 16 -16.62 -3.99 -2.30
CA GLY A 16 -17.50 -2.82 -2.34
C GLY A 16 -16.89 -1.56 -1.73
N PHE A 17 -15.58 -1.53 -1.47
CA PHE A 17 -14.88 -0.40 -0.85
C PHE A 17 -14.13 0.48 -1.85
N CYS A 18 -13.72 -0.06 -3.00
CA CYS A 18 -13.01 0.68 -4.05
C CYS A 18 -13.89 0.84 -5.30
N LYS A 19 -13.91 2.04 -5.87
CA LYS A 19 -14.60 2.39 -7.12
C LYS A 19 -13.63 2.69 -8.25
N ASN A 20 -12.46 3.25 -7.92
CA ASN A 20 -11.50 3.73 -8.89
C ASN A 20 -10.11 3.15 -8.59
N ILE A 21 -9.45 2.66 -9.64
CA ILE A 21 -8.06 2.22 -9.59
C ILE A 21 -7.32 2.98 -10.69
N LEU A 22 -6.32 3.76 -10.30
CA LEU A 22 -5.46 4.52 -11.19
C LEU A 22 -4.12 3.82 -11.32
N ILE A 23 -3.65 3.62 -12.55
CA ILE A 23 -2.34 3.03 -12.83
C ILE A 23 -1.54 4.03 -13.67
N ARG A 24 -0.37 4.42 -13.18
CA ARG A 24 0.54 5.33 -13.87
C ARG A 24 1.88 4.65 -14.14
N ILE A 25 2.29 4.63 -15.40
CA ILE A 25 3.64 4.24 -15.81
C ILE A 25 4.45 5.52 -15.93
N ARG A 26 5.47 5.68 -15.08
CA ARG A 26 6.30 6.89 -15.03
C ARG A 26 7.47 6.78 -16.00
N LYS A 27 8.07 7.93 -16.34
CA LYS A 27 9.18 8.02 -17.30
C LYS A 27 10.47 7.33 -16.83
N ASP A 28 10.61 7.14 -15.52
CA ASP A 28 11.71 6.42 -14.87
C ASP A 28 11.49 4.89 -14.87
N ASN A 29 10.46 4.39 -15.57
CA ASN A 29 10.00 3.00 -15.60
C ASN A 29 9.45 2.48 -14.26
N SER A 30 9.24 3.34 -13.27
CA SER A 30 8.44 2.97 -12.10
C SER A 30 6.96 2.92 -12.46
N ILE A 31 6.21 2.14 -11.70
CA ILE A 31 4.78 2.00 -11.83
C ILE A 31 4.18 2.40 -10.50
N GLU A 32 3.16 3.24 -10.56
CA GLU A 32 2.42 3.69 -9.40
C GLU A 32 0.97 3.21 -9.56
N ILE A 33 0.45 2.55 -8.53
CA ILE A 33 -0.92 2.05 -8.48
C ILE A 33 -1.61 2.70 -7.30
N GLU A 34 -2.68 3.42 -7.57
CA GLU A 34 -3.49 4.13 -6.58
C GLU A 34 -4.93 3.61 -6.59
N ASP A 35 -5.49 3.28 -5.43
CA ASP A 35 -6.89 2.94 -5.26
C ASP A 35 -7.60 3.83 -4.23
N ASP A 36 -8.92 3.94 -4.35
CA ASP A 36 -9.79 4.63 -3.39
C ASP A 36 -10.46 3.67 -2.38
N GLY A 37 -9.81 2.54 -2.10
CA GLY A 37 -10.26 1.57 -1.12
C GLY A 37 -10.04 2.02 0.33
N ARG A 38 -10.13 1.07 1.27
CA ARG A 38 -9.96 1.37 2.71
C ARG A 38 -8.53 1.74 3.10
N GLY A 39 -7.56 1.40 2.25
CA GLY A 39 -6.13 1.46 2.54
C GLY A 39 -5.69 0.37 3.55
N ILE A 40 -4.44 -0.06 3.44
CA ILE A 40 -3.88 -1.05 4.38
C ILE A 40 -3.86 -0.46 5.81
N PRO A 41 -4.22 -1.24 6.85
CA PRO A 41 -4.12 -0.77 8.22
C PRO A 41 -2.69 -0.34 8.59
N VAL A 42 -2.56 0.74 9.35
CA VAL A 42 -1.27 1.36 9.72
C VAL A 42 -0.94 1.16 11.20
N GLU A 43 -1.92 0.68 11.96
CA GLU A 43 -1.82 0.40 13.38
C GLU A 43 -0.91 -0.80 13.64
N LYS A 44 -0.31 -0.82 14.83
CA LYS A 44 0.53 -1.95 15.25
C LYS A 44 -0.30 -3.21 15.42
N HIS A 45 0.13 -4.30 14.79
CA HIS A 45 -0.48 -5.60 14.98
C HIS A 45 -0.12 -6.17 16.38
N PRO A 46 -1.09 -6.64 17.18
CA PRO A 46 -0.88 -6.98 18.59
C PRO A 46 0.15 -8.09 18.81
N LYS A 47 0.25 -9.06 17.89
CA LYS A 47 1.23 -10.16 17.95
C LYS A 47 2.66 -9.74 17.57
N TYR A 48 2.80 -8.88 16.56
CA TYR A 48 4.09 -8.58 15.95
C TYR A 48 4.68 -7.26 16.44
N ASN A 49 3.87 -6.41 17.08
CA ASN A 49 4.24 -5.07 17.57
C ASN A 49 4.86 -4.17 16.49
N ARG A 50 4.47 -4.39 15.23
CA ARG A 50 4.88 -3.65 14.02
C ARG A 50 3.63 -3.20 13.24
N PRO A 51 3.70 -2.11 12.46
CA PRO A 51 2.59 -1.68 11.61
C PRO A 51 2.07 -2.82 10.73
N ALA A 52 0.75 -2.92 10.58
CA ALA A 52 0.16 -3.94 9.72
C ALA A 52 0.60 -3.78 8.25
N LEU A 53 0.80 -2.54 7.77
CA LEU A 53 1.39 -2.24 6.47
C LEU A 53 2.77 -2.89 6.27
N GLU A 54 3.67 -2.72 7.24
CA GLU A 54 5.00 -3.34 7.22
C GLU A 54 4.88 -4.88 7.14
N ILE A 55 4.02 -5.46 7.97
CA ILE A 55 3.83 -6.92 8.06
C ILE A 55 3.32 -7.49 6.73
N VAL A 56 2.32 -6.86 6.12
CA VAL A 56 1.78 -7.29 4.81
C VAL A 56 2.85 -7.27 3.71
N LEU A 57 3.81 -6.35 3.80
CA LEU A 57 4.89 -6.20 2.83
C LEU A 57 6.13 -7.05 3.14
N THR A 58 6.31 -7.52 4.38
CA THR A 58 7.55 -8.20 4.83
C THR A 58 7.36 -9.65 5.26
N GLU A 59 6.13 -10.07 5.60
CA GLU A 59 5.86 -11.42 6.12
C GLU A 59 5.02 -12.23 5.13
N LEU A 60 5.48 -13.44 4.82
CA LEU A 60 4.72 -14.40 4.01
C LEU A 60 3.47 -14.88 4.77
N HIS A 61 2.36 -15.08 4.06
CA HIS A 61 1.09 -15.57 4.59
C HIS A 61 0.45 -14.68 5.69
N SER A 62 0.73 -13.38 5.67
CA SER A 62 0.33 -12.45 6.73
C SER A 62 -0.93 -11.60 6.43
N GLY A 63 -1.59 -11.84 5.29
CA GLY A 63 -2.74 -11.03 4.86
C GLY A 63 -4.08 -11.37 5.54
N ALA A 64 -4.94 -10.36 5.71
CA ALA A 64 -6.31 -10.52 6.23
C ALA A 64 -7.24 -11.35 5.33
N LYS A 65 -6.79 -11.72 4.11
CA LYS A 65 -7.52 -12.59 3.17
C LYS A 65 -7.75 -14.02 3.70
N PHE A 66 -7.08 -14.41 4.79
CA PHE A 66 -7.32 -15.68 5.48
C PHE A 66 -8.46 -15.62 6.51
N ASP A 67 -8.87 -14.42 6.93
CA ASP A 67 -10.04 -14.24 7.78
C ASP A 67 -11.29 -14.08 6.90
N LYS A 68 -12.09 -15.16 6.81
CA LYS A 68 -13.33 -15.24 6.02
C LYS A 68 -14.36 -14.15 6.34
N LYS A 69 -14.16 -13.39 7.41
CA LYS A 69 -15.03 -12.27 7.79
C LYS A 69 -14.75 -10.99 7.00
N VAL A 70 -13.52 -10.78 6.52
CA VAL A 70 -13.11 -9.50 5.91
C VAL A 70 -13.25 -9.51 4.40
N TYR A 71 -12.99 -10.66 3.75
CA TYR A 71 -13.16 -10.81 2.31
C TYR A 71 -13.93 -12.10 1.96
N LYS A 72 -15.10 -11.95 1.33
CA LYS A 72 -16.01 -13.07 1.02
C LYS A 72 -15.65 -13.77 -0.30
N VAL A 73 -14.98 -13.06 -1.21
CA VAL A 73 -14.44 -13.54 -2.50
C VAL A 73 -13.16 -12.72 -2.75
N THR A 74 -12.01 -13.38 -2.91
CA THR A 74 -10.75 -12.72 -3.30
C THR A 74 -10.13 -13.41 -4.51
N GLY A 75 -9.55 -12.63 -5.42
CA GLY A 75 -8.73 -13.15 -6.53
C GLY A 75 -7.37 -13.64 -6.04
N GLY A 76 -6.79 -12.97 -5.03
CA GLY A 76 -5.52 -13.37 -4.42
C GLY A 76 -5.71 -14.32 -3.23
N LEU A 77 -5.27 -15.57 -3.35
CA LEU A 77 -5.50 -16.62 -2.33
C LEU A 77 -4.30 -16.92 -1.43
N HIS A 78 -3.11 -16.41 -1.74
CA HIS A 78 -1.89 -16.85 -1.05
C HIS A 78 -1.38 -15.86 0.00
N GLY A 79 -1.78 -14.58 -0.03
CA GLY A 79 -1.21 -13.58 0.90
C GLY A 79 0.32 -13.44 0.77
N VAL A 80 0.84 -13.68 -0.45
CA VAL A 80 2.26 -13.66 -0.81
C VAL A 80 2.55 -12.61 -1.90
N GLY A 81 1.54 -12.22 -2.68
CA GLY A 81 1.70 -11.41 -3.89
C GLY A 81 2.49 -10.12 -3.69
N VAL A 82 1.99 -9.23 -2.83
CA VAL A 82 2.63 -7.92 -2.59
C VAL A 82 4.01 -8.04 -1.92
N HIS A 83 4.24 -9.08 -1.14
CA HIS A 83 5.56 -9.37 -0.56
C HIS A 83 6.59 -9.74 -1.64
N VAL A 84 6.21 -10.54 -2.63
CA VAL A 84 7.09 -10.86 -3.77
C VAL A 84 7.38 -9.62 -4.60
N VAL A 85 6.39 -8.75 -4.79
CA VAL A 85 6.60 -7.46 -5.44
C VAL A 85 7.62 -6.62 -4.66
N ASN A 86 7.44 -6.50 -3.34
CA ASN A 86 8.39 -5.80 -2.48
C ASN A 86 9.81 -6.38 -2.54
N ALA A 87 9.94 -7.70 -2.42
CA ALA A 87 11.23 -8.40 -2.42
C ALA A 87 12.00 -8.23 -3.73
N LEU A 88 11.30 -8.16 -4.87
CA LEU A 88 11.89 -8.07 -6.20
C LEU A 88 12.03 -6.62 -6.70
N SER A 89 11.49 -5.63 -5.99
CA SER A 89 11.63 -4.22 -6.32
C SER A 89 12.92 -3.64 -5.74
N SER A 90 13.63 -2.81 -6.52
CA SER A 90 14.76 -2.03 -6.02
C SER A 90 14.33 -0.99 -4.98
N LEU A 91 13.15 -0.40 -5.18
CA LEU A 91 12.47 0.52 -4.28
C LEU A 91 10.97 0.26 -4.38
N LEU A 92 10.29 0.15 -3.24
CA LEU A 92 8.83 0.16 -3.13
C LEU A 92 8.44 1.21 -2.08
N ILE A 93 7.44 2.03 -2.39
CA ILE A 93 6.91 3.04 -1.47
C ILE A 93 5.42 2.78 -1.31
N ALA A 94 5.04 2.27 -0.14
CA ALA A 94 3.64 2.09 0.18
C ALA A 94 3.14 3.32 0.94
N VAL A 95 2.08 3.94 0.42
CA VAL A 95 1.43 5.13 1.00
C VAL A 95 -0.01 4.80 1.30
N VAL A 96 -0.48 5.15 2.48
CA VAL A 96 -1.88 5.02 2.90
C VAL A 96 -2.42 6.39 3.27
N LYS A 97 -3.45 6.84 2.54
CA LYS A 97 -4.16 8.09 2.87
C LYS A 97 -5.10 7.87 4.05
N ARG A 98 -5.17 8.86 4.92
CA ARG A 98 -6.09 8.93 6.07
C ARG A 98 -6.60 10.38 6.23
N PRO A 99 -7.68 10.63 6.99
CA PRO A 99 -8.17 11.99 7.21
C PRO A 99 -7.15 12.93 7.89
N ASP A 100 -6.17 12.39 8.60
CA ASP A 100 -5.09 13.10 9.27
C ASP A 100 -3.82 13.21 8.42
N GLY A 101 -3.90 12.96 7.10
CA GLY A 101 -2.80 13.10 6.16
C GLY A 101 -2.47 11.78 5.45
N PHE A 102 -1.20 11.39 5.45
CA PHE A 102 -0.83 10.08 4.93
C PHE A 102 0.26 9.41 5.76
N HIS A 103 0.23 8.09 5.73
CA HIS A 103 1.32 7.27 6.24
C HIS A 103 2.08 6.70 5.07
N TYR A 104 3.40 6.57 5.20
CA TYR A 104 4.19 5.90 4.20
C TYR A 104 5.31 5.07 4.82
N GLU A 105 5.72 4.06 4.08
CA GLU A 105 6.92 3.30 4.38
C GLU A 105 7.65 2.94 3.09
N LYS A 106 8.98 3.02 3.14
CA LYS A 106 9.85 2.69 2.02
C LYS A 106 10.51 1.35 2.26
N PHE A 107 10.72 0.60 1.19
CA PHE A 107 11.37 -0.68 1.21
C PHE A 107 12.38 -0.78 0.07
N GLU A 108 13.50 -1.45 0.31
CA GLU A 108 14.45 -1.81 -0.74
C GLU A 108 14.66 -3.32 -0.68
N GLN A 109 14.38 -4.03 -1.78
CA GLN A 109 14.52 -5.48 -1.88
C GLN A 109 13.84 -6.23 -0.72
N GLY A 110 12.62 -5.81 -0.36
CA GLY A 110 11.84 -6.42 0.70
C GLY A 110 12.15 -5.93 2.12
N VAL A 111 13.17 -5.08 2.31
CA VAL A 111 13.61 -4.65 3.64
C VAL A 111 13.10 -3.23 3.95
N PRO A 112 12.39 -3.01 5.09
CA PRO A 112 11.96 -1.70 5.52
C PRO A 112 13.10 -0.69 5.68
N LYS A 113 12.87 0.56 5.27
CA LYS A 113 13.83 1.67 5.34
C LYS A 113 13.26 2.82 6.16
N GLY A 114 13.46 2.73 7.47
CA GLY A 114 13.13 3.80 8.41
C GLY A 114 11.73 3.73 9.03
N GLY A 115 11.02 2.60 8.87
CA GLY A 115 9.72 2.35 9.48
C GLY A 115 8.57 3.18 8.88
N LEU A 116 7.37 2.91 9.36
CA LEU A 116 6.18 3.70 9.02
C LEU A 116 6.32 5.14 9.55
N LYS A 117 6.15 6.10 8.64
CA LYS A 117 6.13 7.54 8.92
C LYS A 117 4.75 8.11 8.68
N HIS A 118 4.43 9.21 9.36
CA HIS A 118 3.20 9.98 9.19
C HIS A 118 3.55 11.38 8.70
N VAL A 119 2.74 11.90 7.78
CA VAL A 119 2.87 13.23 7.19
C VAL A 119 1.52 13.92 7.29
N ASN A 120 1.51 15.10 7.90
CA ASN A 120 0.31 15.91 8.03
C ASN A 120 -0.15 16.43 6.66
N PRO A 121 -1.44 16.76 6.49
CA PRO A 121 -1.96 17.31 5.25
C PRO A 121 -1.17 18.54 4.76
N GLU A 122 -0.77 19.46 5.65
CA GLU A 122 -0.01 20.68 5.31
C GLU A 122 1.41 20.44 4.78
N ASP A 123 1.97 19.27 5.07
CA ASP A 123 3.35 18.88 4.75
C ASP A 123 3.44 17.98 3.51
N CYS A 124 2.30 17.70 2.85
CA CYS A 124 2.27 16.94 1.61
C CYS A 124 3.12 17.62 0.52
N GLY A 125 4.06 16.86 -0.08
CA GLY A 125 5.02 17.37 -1.05
C GLY A 125 6.19 18.16 -0.47
N LYS A 126 6.36 18.16 0.86
CA LYS A 126 7.45 18.84 1.59
C LYS A 126 8.12 17.92 2.61
N THR A 127 8.09 16.62 2.38
CA THR A 127 8.67 15.62 3.30
C THR A 127 10.20 15.64 3.29
N GLY A 128 10.81 16.20 2.24
CA GLY A 128 12.26 16.17 2.02
C GLY A 128 12.75 14.84 1.44
N ASP A 129 11.84 13.93 1.11
CA ASP A 129 12.10 12.67 0.45
C ASP A 129 11.61 12.76 -1.00
N GLU A 130 12.53 12.90 -1.94
CA GLU A 130 12.20 13.17 -3.34
C GLU A 130 11.26 12.15 -3.97
N HIS A 131 11.34 10.88 -3.54
CA HIS A 131 10.47 9.84 -4.08
C HIS A 131 9.05 9.94 -3.54
N VAL A 132 8.89 10.36 -2.27
CA VAL A 132 7.59 10.56 -1.63
C VAL A 132 6.95 11.85 -2.10
N ASP A 133 7.74 12.93 -2.19
CA ASP A 133 7.28 14.25 -2.65
C ASP A 133 6.88 14.23 -4.14
N ALA A 134 7.42 13.28 -4.91
CA ALA A 134 7.03 13.07 -6.30
C ALA A 134 5.73 12.26 -6.49
N ILE A 135 5.16 11.71 -5.41
CA ILE A 135 3.85 11.03 -5.43
C ILE A 135 2.79 12.12 -5.48
N THR A 136 2.02 12.14 -6.57
CA THR A 136 0.94 13.11 -6.75
C THR A 136 -0.39 12.39 -6.72
N PRO A 137 -1.09 12.31 -5.59
CA PRO A 137 -2.44 11.75 -5.50
C PRO A 137 -3.32 12.13 -6.70
N GLY A 138 -3.81 11.13 -7.42
CA GLY A 138 -4.70 11.32 -8.57
C GLY A 138 -6.17 11.08 -8.23
N LEU A 139 -6.45 10.35 -7.15
CA LEU A 139 -7.81 10.12 -6.67
C LEU A 139 -8.14 11.03 -5.48
N GLU A 140 -9.23 11.79 -5.61
CA GLU A 140 -9.80 12.69 -4.59
C GLU A 140 -10.55 11.89 -3.52
N THR A 141 -9.81 11.29 -2.60
CA THR A 141 -10.36 10.42 -1.55
C THR A 141 -9.61 10.59 -0.23
N THR A 142 -10.35 10.43 0.88
CA THR A 142 -9.82 10.47 2.25
C THR A 142 -9.06 9.20 2.65
N HIS A 143 -9.22 8.14 1.87
CA HIS A 143 -8.62 6.83 2.09
C HIS A 143 -8.11 6.25 0.77
N GLY A 144 -7.10 5.39 0.85
CA GLY A 144 -6.57 4.74 -0.33
C GLY A 144 -5.18 4.21 -0.10
N LEU A 145 -4.72 3.40 -1.05
CA LEU A 145 -3.39 2.85 -1.10
C LEU A 145 -2.68 3.33 -2.36
N ILE A 146 -1.43 3.75 -2.24
CA ILE A 146 -0.52 3.97 -3.36
C ILE A 146 0.68 3.04 -3.16
N ILE A 147 1.03 2.23 -4.17
CA ILE A 147 2.21 1.35 -4.19
C ILE A 147 3.01 1.57 -5.47
#